data_AF-A0A8T7EUJ2-F1
#
_entry.id   AF-A0A8T7EUJ2-F1
#
_cell.length_a   1.000
_cell.length_b   1.000
_cell.length_c   1.000
_cell.angle_alpha   90.00
_cell.angle_beta   90.00
_cell.angle_gamma   90.00
#
_symmetry.space_group_name_H-M   'P 1'
#
loop_
_entity.id
_entity.type
_entity.pdbx_description
1 polymer ?
#
loop_
_entity_poly.entity_id
_entity_poly.type
_entity_poly.pdbx_seq_one_letter_code
_entity_poly.pdbx_strand_id
1 'polypeptide(L)'
;MILQYFINDIDIAAKSNGMQWDFAAPSVPPIADQSYLASFLFWRANYERLFHNVHDGRTEWEFYYAAYDNAYIFDIHRQEIERLIDAVEDRGARLIVLIFPNLLDPVGSVPYVDRVAQVFEARGITDILKLTDEAAARPLEERIVSPFDLHASVAFNRRIGDMLYDQFFAP
;
A
#
# COMPACT_ATOMS: atom_id res chain seq x y z
N MET A 1 1.32 -19.53 -2.02
CA MET A 1 0.58 -18.26 -2.02
C MET A 1 1.60 -17.14 -1.99
N ILE A 2 1.49 -16.17 -2.89
CA ILE A 2 2.31 -14.95 -2.85
C ILE A 2 1.38 -13.83 -2.43
N LEU A 3 1.61 -13.27 -1.25
CA LEU A 3 0.88 -12.11 -0.74
C LEU A 3 1.64 -10.84 -1.12
N GLN A 4 0.96 -9.91 -1.77
CA GLN A 4 1.42 -8.53 -1.88
C GLN A 4 0.70 -7.73 -0.81
N TYR A 5 1.46 -7.22 0.15
CA TYR A 5 0.97 -6.38 1.22
C TYR A 5 1.32 -4.93 0.94
N PHE A 6 0.34 -4.05 1.04
CA PHE A 6 0.50 -2.60 0.93
C PHE A 6 0.14 -1.91 2.24
N ILE A 7 0.80 -0.79 2.53
CA ILE A 7 0.57 -0.05 3.78
C ILE A 7 -0.91 0.34 3.96
N ASN A 8 -1.64 0.62 2.88
CA ASN A 8 -3.06 0.94 2.92
C ASN A 8 -3.98 -0.27 3.20
N ASP A 9 -3.46 -1.50 3.31
CA ASP A 9 -4.28 -2.67 3.70
C ASP A 9 -4.86 -2.54 5.13
N ILE A 10 -4.33 -1.62 5.94
CA ILE A 10 -4.88 -1.24 7.26
C ILE A 10 -6.21 -0.47 7.19
N ASP A 11 -6.62 -0.02 6.00
CA ASP A 11 -7.73 0.93 5.81
C ASP A 11 -9.05 0.44 6.44
N ILE A 12 -9.36 -0.85 6.30
CA ILE A 12 -10.59 -1.44 6.86
C ILE A 12 -10.56 -1.39 8.39
N ALA A 13 -9.44 -1.76 9.02
CA ALA A 13 -9.27 -1.69 10.46
C ALA A 13 -9.36 -0.23 10.96
N ALA A 14 -8.77 0.72 10.23
CA ALA A 14 -8.83 2.14 10.57
C ALA A 14 -10.27 2.68 10.53
N LYS A 15 -10.95 2.50 9.39
CA LYS A 15 -12.31 3.04 9.15
C LYS A 15 -13.36 2.40 10.05
N SER A 16 -13.28 1.09 10.27
CA SER A 16 -14.21 0.36 11.14
C SER A 16 -14.10 0.75 12.62
N ASN A 17 -13.00 1.42 12.99
CA ASN A 17 -12.72 1.85 14.37
C ASN A 17 -12.67 3.38 14.52
N GLY A 18 -13.38 4.09 13.64
CA GLY A 18 -13.70 5.50 13.82
C GLY A 18 -12.71 6.49 13.19
N MET A 19 -11.65 6.03 12.52
CA MET A 19 -10.87 6.92 11.66
C MET A 19 -11.68 7.25 10.40
N GLN A 20 -11.78 8.53 10.07
CA GLN A 20 -12.52 8.98 8.90
C GLN A 20 -11.57 9.41 7.79
N TRP A 21 -11.82 8.91 6.58
CA TRP A 21 -11.17 9.34 5.36
C TRP A 21 -12.24 9.66 4.32
N ASP A 22 -12.33 10.93 3.96
CA ASP A 22 -13.22 11.41 2.91
C ASP A 22 -12.53 12.55 2.13
N PHE A 23 -12.87 12.70 0.86
CA PHE A 23 -12.27 13.67 -0.05
C PHE A 23 -13.31 14.58 -0.69
N ALA A 24 -12.96 15.84 -0.86
CA ALA A 24 -13.85 16.84 -1.48
C ALA A 24 -13.81 16.73 -3.01
N ALA A 25 -14.41 15.66 -3.54
CA ALA A 25 -14.53 15.45 -4.98
C ALA A 25 -15.23 16.67 -5.62
N PRO A 26 -14.61 17.32 -6.63
CA PRO A 26 -15.27 18.38 -7.36
C PRO A 26 -16.48 17.84 -8.13
N SER A 27 -17.54 18.64 -8.26
CA SER A 27 -18.66 18.31 -9.15
C SER A 27 -18.15 18.16 -10.58
N VAL A 28 -18.33 16.99 -11.18
CA VAL A 28 -17.90 16.71 -12.55
C VAL A 28 -18.82 17.44 -13.53
N PRO A 29 -18.31 18.32 -14.41
CA PRO A 29 -19.15 18.99 -15.39
C PRO A 29 -19.54 18.01 -16.51
N PRO A 30 -20.72 18.15 -17.14
CA PRO A 30 -21.17 17.21 -18.18
C PRO A 30 -20.18 17.00 -19.33
N ILE A 31 -19.40 18.03 -19.69
CA ILE A 31 -18.36 17.92 -20.73
C ILE A 31 -17.23 16.95 -20.33
N ALA A 32 -16.88 16.89 -19.05
CA ALA A 32 -15.88 15.94 -18.55
C ALA A 32 -16.41 14.50 -18.54
N ASP A 33 -17.72 14.30 -18.38
CA ASP A 33 -18.34 12.97 -18.49
C ASP A 33 -18.50 12.49 -19.94
N GLN A 34 -18.57 13.41 -20.89
CA GLN A 34 -18.85 13.10 -22.31
C GLN A 34 -17.62 13.14 -23.22
N SER A 35 -16.47 13.62 -22.71
CA SER A 35 -15.23 13.75 -23.49
C SER A 35 -14.03 13.29 -22.69
N TYR A 36 -13.29 12.31 -23.21
CA TYR A 36 -12.07 11.79 -22.58
C TYR A 36 -11.02 12.88 -22.34
N LEU A 37 -10.83 13.80 -23.29
CA LEU A 37 -9.88 14.90 -23.11
C LEU A 37 -10.31 15.85 -22.00
N ALA A 38 -11.60 16.19 -21.94
CA ALA A 38 -12.13 17.06 -20.88
C ALA A 38 -12.07 16.37 -19.52
N SER A 39 -12.37 15.07 -19.46
CA SER A 39 -12.22 14.23 -18.27
C SER A 39 -10.78 14.25 -17.75
N PHE A 40 -9.83 13.96 -18.64
CA PHE A 40 -8.41 13.95 -18.32
C PHE A 40 -7.95 15.30 -17.75
N LEU A 41 -8.28 16.40 -18.42
CA LEU A 41 -7.91 17.75 -17.96
C LEU A 41 -8.58 18.11 -16.63
N PHE A 42 -9.86 17.76 -16.45
CA PHE A 42 -10.61 18.04 -15.22
C PHE A 42 -10.02 17.34 -14.01
N TRP A 43 -9.78 16.04 -14.10
CA TRP A 43 -9.20 15.26 -13.00
C TRP A 43 -7.76 15.67 -12.73
N ARG A 44 -6.99 15.96 -13.77
CA ARG A 44 -5.62 16.47 -13.62
C ARG A 44 -5.56 17.81 -12.89
N ALA A 45 -6.51 18.70 -13.16
CA ALA A 45 -6.60 20.02 -12.52
C ALA A 45 -7.11 19.97 -11.07
N ASN A 46 -7.82 18.90 -10.69
CA ASN A 46 -8.38 18.74 -9.35
C ASN A 46 -7.68 17.67 -8.51
N TYR A 47 -6.59 17.07 -9.01
CA TYR A 47 -5.93 15.93 -8.39
C TYR A 47 -5.62 16.15 -6.90
N GLU A 48 -4.99 17.27 -6.55
CA GLU A 48 -4.60 17.60 -5.16
C GLU A 48 -5.78 17.61 -4.17
N ARG A 49 -7.00 17.90 -4.65
CA ARG A 49 -8.21 17.95 -3.81
C ARG A 49 -8.70 16.57 -3.38
N LEU A 50 -8.20 15.51 -4.04
CA LEU A 50 -8.62 14.13 -3.79
C LEU A 50 -7.77 13.44 -2.71
N PHE A 51 -6.60 13.99 -2.35
CA PHE A 51 -5.62 13.33 -1.47
C PHE A 51 -5.42 14.03 -0.12
N HIS A 52 -6.34 14.92 0.25
CA HIS A 52 -6.41 15.55 1.57
C HIS A 52 -7.76 15.28 2.21
N ASN A 53 -7.73 14.83 3.46
CA ASN A 53 -8.92 14.52 4.23
C ASN A 53 -9.73 15.78 4.54
N VAL A 54 -11.02 15.77 4.24
CA VAL A 54 -11.91 16.93 4.50
C VAL A 54 -12.16 17.18 5.97
N HIS A 55 -11.97 16.18 6.82
CA HIS A 55 -12.27 16.26 8.25
C HIS A 55 -11.16 16.94 9.06
N ASP A 56 -9.89 16.71 8.68
CA ASP A 56 -8.74 17.13 9.47
C ASP A 56 -7.54 17.62 8.64
N GLY A 57 -7.65 17.64 7.31
CA GLY A 57 -6.61 18.13 6.41
C GLY A 57 -5.40 17.22 6.24
N ARG A 58 -5.38 16.04 6.88
CA ARG A 58 -4.28 15.08 6.72
C ARG A 58 -4.19 14.58 5.29
N THR A 59 -2.97 14.39 4.82
CA THR A 59 -2.69 13.61 3.62
C THR A 59 -3.04 12.13 3.83
N GLU A 60 -3.15 11.39 2.73
CA GLU A 60 -3.47 9.97 2.78
C GLU A 60 -2.41 9.16 3.56
N TRP A 61 -1.14 9.48 3.37
CA TRP A 61 -0.06 8.81 4.09
C TRP A 61 -0.07 9.12 5.58
N GLU A 62 -0.34 10.37 5.99
CA GLU A 62 -0.52 10.72 7.41
C GLU A 62 -1.72 10.00 8.02
N PHE A 63 -2.79 9.76 7.26
CA PHE A 63 -3.91 8.94 7.70
C PHE A 63 -3.49 7.51 7.98
N TYR A 64 -2.82 6.84 7.04
CA TYR A 64 -2.40 5.44 7.23
C TYR A 64 -1.37 5.32 8.35
N TYR A 65 -0.36 6.18 8.40
CA TYR A 65 0.66 6.16 9.45
C TYR A 65 0.05 6.33 10.84
N ALA A 66 -0.91 7.26 10.99
CA ALA A 66 -1.66 7.40 12.24
C ALA A 66 -2.46 6.14 12.61
N ALA A 67 -2.94 5.36 11.63
CA ALA A 67 -3.61 4.09 11.89
C ALA A 67 -2.64 3.03 12.44
N TYR A 68 -1.42 2.93 11.89
CA TYR A 68 -0.38 2.04 12.43
C TYR A 68 0.13 2.46 13.81
N ASP A 69 0.19 3.76 14.07
CA ASP A 69 0.62 4.30 15.36
C ASP A 69 -0.44 4.14 16.45
N ASN A 70 -1.71 3.94 16.07
CA ASN A 70 -2.77 3.58 16.98
C ASN A 70 -2.73 2.08 17.32
N ALA A 71 -2.26 1.75 18.53
CA ALA A 71 -2.09 0.37 18.98
C ALA A 71 -3.39 -0.47 18.95
N TYR A 72 -4.56 0.14 19.19
CA TYR A 72 -5.84 -0.57 19.13
C TYR A 72 -6.20 -0.95 17.69
N ILE A 73 -6.05 -0.02 16.75
CA ILE A 73 -6.32 -0.25 15.33
C ILE A 73 -5.31 -1.25 14.75
N PHE A 74 -4.04 -1.08 15.08
CA PHE A 74 -3.01 -2.02 14.65
C PHE A 74 -3.23 -3.43 15.21
N ASP A 75 -3.70 -3.58 16.46
CA ASP A 75 -4.00 -4.92 17.00
C ASP A 75 -5.14 -5.62 16.23
N ILE A 76 -6.18 -4.87 15.83
CA ILE A 76 -7.25 -5.40 14.98
C ILE A 76 -6.68 -5.84 13.62
N HIS A 77 -5.83 -5.01 13.02
CA HIS A 77 -5.21 -5.34 11.75
C HIS A 77 -4.25 -6.54 11.83
N ARG A 78 -3.47 -6.64 12.92
CA ARG A 78 -2.64 -7.82 13.23
C ARG A 78 -3.50 -9.09 13.25
N GLN A 79 -4.67 -9.05 13.88
CA GLN A 79 -5.59 -10.20 13.90
C GLN A 79 -6.17 -10.52 12.51
N GLU A 80 -6.36 -9.52 11.64
CA GLU A 80 -6.74 -9.74 10.23
C GLU A 80 -5.64 -10.48 9.46
N ILE A 81 -4.39 -10.06 9.64
CA ILE A 81 -3.21 -10.73 9.06
C ILE A 81 -3.10 -12.17 9.59
N GLU A 82 -3.28 -12.39 10.89
CA GLU A 82 -3.24 -13.74 11.47
C GLU A 82 -4.32 -14.66 10.91
N ARG A 83 -5.54 -14.16 10.73
CA ARG A 83 -6.63 -14.92 10.08
C ARG A 83 -6.28 -15.29 8.63
N LEU A 84 -5.58 -14.42 7.91
CA LEU A 84 -5.10 -14.73 6.57
C LEU A 84 -4.05 -15.84 6.61
N ILE A 85 -3.10 -15.78 7.55
CA ILE A 85 -2.07 -16.81 7.74
C ILE A 85 -2.74 -18.15 8.04
N ASP A 86 -3.68 -18.19 8.99
CA ASP A 86 -4.45 -19.40 9.34
C ASP A 86 -5.12 -20.00 8.10
N ALA A 87 -5.78 -19.17 7.30
CA ALA A 87 -6.44 -19.62 6.07
C ALA A 87 -5.46 -20.20 5.03
N VAL A 88 -4.23 -19.71 4.96
CA VAL A 88 -3.20 -20.23 4.05
C VAL A 88 -2.63 -21.56 4.58
N GLU A 89 -2.35 -21.63 5.89
CA GLU A 89 -1.85 -22.82 6.59
C GLU A 89 -2.85 -23.98 6.54
N ASP A 90 -4.14 -23.71 6.75
CA ASP A 90 -5.24 -24.69 6.67
C ASP A 90 -5.33 -25.36 5.28
N ARG A 91 -4.82 -24.68 4.25
CA ARG A 91 -4.75 -25.21 2.87
C ARG A 91 -3.43 -25.93 2.58
N GLY A 92 -2.53 -26.01 3.55
CA GLY A 92 -1.19 -26.59 3.39
C GLY A 92 -0.30 -25.82 2.40
N ALA A 93 -0.59 -24.53 2.17
CA ALA A 93 0.13 -23.73 1.19
C ALA A 93 1.30 -22.98 1.84
N ARG A 94 2.46 -22.98 1.17
CA ARG A 94 3.58 -22.09 1.51
C ARG A 94 3.16 -20.63 1.31
N LEU A 95 3.43 -19.77 2.29
CA LEU A 95 3.20 -18.32 2.21
C LEU A 95 4.52 -17.59 1.95
N ILE A 96 4.57 -16.81 0.87
CA ILE A 96 5.64 -15.85 0.56
C ILE A 96 5.03 -14.46 0.63
N VAL A 97 5.64 -13.54 1.38
CA VAL A 97 5.09 -12.21 1.65
C VAL A 97 5.97 -11.15 1.01
N LEU A 98 5.38 -10.30 0.16
CA LEU A 98 6.00 -9.13 -0.44
C LEU A 98 5.42 -7.89 0.24
N ILE A 99 6.25 -7.14 0.97
CA ILE A 99 5.78 -5.95 1.70
C ILE A 99 6.26 -4.70 0.94
N PHE A 100 5.30 -3.99 0.35
CA PHE A 100 5.55 -2.74 -0.35
C PHE A 100 5.67 -1.58 0.65
N PRO A 101 6.75 -0.78 0.57
CA PRO A 101 6.83 0.48 1.31
C PRO A 101 5.92 1.54 0.68
N ASN A 102 5.85 2.72 1.31
CA ASN A 102 5.37 3.90 0.62
C ASN A 102 6.34 4.23 -0.52
N LEU A 103 5.90 4.11 -1.77
CA LEU A 103 6.79 4.34 -2.93
C LEU A 103 7.18 5.80 -3.11
N LEU A 104 6.47 6.76 -2.51
CA LEU A 104 6.90 8.17 -2.48
C LEU A 104 8.03 8.37 -1.46
N ASP A 105 7.93 7.75 -0.30
CA ASP A 105 8.90 7.84 0.80
C ASP A 105 9.22 6.47 1.40
N PRO A 106 10.08 5.67 0.74
CA PRO A 106 10.36 4.31 1.20
C PRO A 106 11.00 4.30 2.58
N VAL A 107 11.95 5.21 2.82
CA VAL A 107 12.73 5.28 4.06
C VAL A 107 11.84 5.69 5.24
N GLY A 108 10.99 6.71 5.08
CA GLY A 108 10.06 7.11 6.13
C GLY A 108 9.03 6.04 6.46
N SER A 109 8.75 5.11 5.53
CA SER A 109 7.80 4.02 5.76
C SER A 109 8.39 2.75 6.41
N VAL A 110 9.70 2.70 6.65
CA VAL A 110 10.39 1.54 7.26
C VAL A 110 9.72 1.07 8.55
N PRO A 111 9.37 1.94 9.52
CA PRO A 111 8.78 1.47 10.77
C PRO A 111 7.48 0.70 10.56
N TYR A 112 6.68 1.07 9.56
CA TYR A 112 5.40 0.44 9.27
C TYR A 112 5.56 -0.87 8.50
N VAL A 113 6.49 -0.90 7.54
CA VAL A 113 6.90 -2.14 6.84
C VAL A 113 7.42 -3.18 7.83
N ASP A 114 8.32 -2.77 8.74
CA ASP A 114 8.90 -3.67 9.74
C ASP A 114 7.85 -4.16 10.73
N ARG A 115 6.93 -3.29 11.15
CA ARG A 115 5.84 -3.66 12.06
C ARG A 115 4.96 -4.77 11.49
N VAL A 116 4.69 -4.73 10.19
CA VAL A 116 3.93 -5.77 9.49
C VAL A 116 4.76 -7.04 9.32
N ALA A 117 6.02 -6.92 8.91
CA ALA A 117 6.93 -8.06 8.79
C ALA A 117 7.01 -8.86 10.10
N GLN A 118 7.11 -8.16 11.23
CA GLN A 118 7.15 -8.76 12.56
C GLN A 118 5.91 -9.61 12.89
N VAL A 119 4.73 -9.29 12.35
CA VAL A 119 3.52 -10.13 12.54
C VAL A 119 3.69 -11.49 11.86
N PHE A 120 4.19 -11.49 10.62
CA PHE A 120 4.46 -12.72 9.88
C PHE A 120 5.63 -13.51 10.50
N GLU A 121 6.71 -12.83 10.89
CA GLU A 121 7.87 -13.44 11.55
C GLU A 121 7.49 -14.08 12.88
N ALA A 122 6.63 -13.44 13.69
CA ALA A 122 6.14 -13.99 14.95
C ALA A 122 5.32 -15.28 14.77
N ARG A 123 4.74 -15.48 13.58
CA ARG A 123 4.06 -16.71 13.16
C ARG A 123 5.01 -17.74 12.52
N GLY A 124 6.31 -17.46 12.48
CA GLY A 124 7.32 -18.35 11.92
C GLY A 124 7.45 -18.29 10.39
N ILE A 125 6.80 -17.32 9.73
CA ILE A 125 6.96 -17.11 8.29
C ILE A 125 8.32 -16.46 8.04
N THR A 126 9.18 -17.13 7.28
CA THR A 126 10.54 -16.65 6.95
C THR A 126 10.66 -16.14 5.52
N ASP A 127 9.72 -16.50 4.64
CA ASP A 127 9.72 -16.09 3.24
C ASP A 127 9.11 -14.70 3.07
N ILE A 128 9.81 -13.68 3.58
CA ILE A 128 9.37 -12.28 3.57
C ILE A 128 10.37 -11.46 2.77
N LEU A 129 9.87 -10.68 1.81
CA LEU A 129 10.64 -9.72 1.05
C LEU A 129 10.12 -8.31 1.32
N LYS A 130 10.89 -7.56 2.10
CA LYS A 130 10.67 -6.11 2.32
C LYS A 130 11.25 -5.35 1.13
N LEU A 131 10.42 -4.57 0.45
CA LEU A 131 10.82 -3.89 -0.79
C LEU A 131 11.42 -2.49 -0.55
N THR A 132 11.65 -2.11 0.71
CA THR A 132 12.12 -0.77 1.09
C THR A 132 13.45 -0.40 0.46
N ASP A 133 14.46 -1.28 0.51
CA ASP A 133 15.80 -0.97 0.00
C ASP A 133 15.81 -0.87 -1.53
N GLU A 134 15.11 -1.78 -2.21
CA GLU A 134 14.98 -1.75 -3.67
C GLU A 134 14.21 -0.51 -4.14
N ALA A 135 13.17 -0.11 -3.40
CA ALA A 135 12.50 1.16 -3.66
C ALA A 135 13.45 2.34 -3.39
N ALA A 136 14.11 2.42 -2.24
CA ALA A 136 14.98 3.55 -1.89
C ALA A 136 16.16 3.75 -2.86
N ALA A 137 16.65 2.67 -3.48
CA ALA A 137 17.73 2.70 -4.45
C ALA A 137 17.34 3.26 -5.83
N ARG A 138 16.06 3.48 -6.10
CA ARG A 138 15.55 3.87 -7.42
C ARG A 138 15.01 5.30 -7.47
N PRO A 139 15.16 5.98 -8.62
CA PRO A 139 14.51 7.26 -8.82
C PRO A 139 12.97 7.11 -8.86
N LEU A 140 12.22 8.18 -8.60
CA LEU A 140 10.76 8.11 -8.42
C LEU A 140 10.04 7.56 -9.66
N GLU A 141 10.44 8.01 -10.83
CA GLU A 141 9.91 7.61 -12.13
C GLU A 141 10.09 6.12 -12.46
N GLU A 142 11.06 5.46 -11.81
CA GLU A 142 11.22 4.01 -11.94
C GLU A 142 10.38 3.24 -10.91
N ARG A 143 9.95 3.89 -9.82
CA ARG A 143 9.20 3.28 -8.73
C ARG A 143 7.70 3.28 -8.98
N ILE A 144 7.17 4.42 -9.43
CA ILE A 144 5.72 4.63 -9.59
C ILE A 144 5.31 4.78 -11.06
N VAL A 145 4.04 4.53 -11.37
CA VAL A 145 3.50 4.71 -12.73
C VAL A 145 3.61 6.19 -13.15
N SER A 146 3.19 7.11 -12.29
CA SER A 146 3.31 8.56 -12.52
C SER A 146 3.05 9.35 -11.24
N PRO A 147 3.29 10.67 -11.20
CA PRO A 147 2.87 11.48 -10.06
C PRO A 147 1.36 11.51 -9.78
N PHE A 148 0.53 10.96 -10.69
CA PHE A 148 -0.94 10.82 -10.56
C PHE A 148 -1.41 9.40 -10.28
N ASP A 149 -0.45 8.47 -10.24
CA ASP A 149 -0.69 7.06 -10.00
C ASP A 149 0.53 6.50 -9.26
N LEU A 150 0.38 6.47 -7.94
CA LEU A 150 1.46 6.10 -7.01
C LEU A 150 1.68 4.59 -6.91
N HIS A 151 0.94 3.77 -7.69
CA HIS A 151 1.19 2.34 -7.76
C HIS A 151 2.55 2.03 -8.38
N ALA A 152 3.07 0.84 -8.08
CA ALA A 152 4.33 0.36 -8.62
C ALA A 152 4.36 0.41 -10.16
N SER A 153 5.43 0.98 -10.71
CA SER A 153 5.65 1.06 -12.15
C SER A 153 5.81 -0.33 -12.78
N VAL A 154 5.71 -0.42 -14.10
CA VAL A 154 6.03 -1.68 -14.83
C VAL A 154 7.48 -2.11 -14.58
N ALA A 155 8.41 -1.16 -14.53
CA ALA A 155 9.82 -1.45 -14.29
C ALA A 155 10.05 -2.00 -12.87
N PHE A 156 9.39 -1.41 -11.88
CA PHE A 156 9.48 -1.86 -10.49
C PHE A 156 8.84 -3.25 -10.30
N ASN A 157 7.65 -3.48 -10.86
CA ASN A 157 7.01 -4.79 -10.83
C ASN A 157 7.85 -5.88 -11.51
N ARG A 158 8.49 -5.57 -12.65
CA ARG A 158 9.42 -6.52 -13.30
C ARG A 158 10.56 -6.90 -12.35
N ARG A 159 11.17 -5.90 -11.72
CA ARG A 159 12.26 -6.11 -10.78
C ARG A 159 11.84 -6.97 -9.57
N ILE A 160 10.66 -6.71 -9.01
CA ILE A 160 10.11 -7.53 -7.93
C ILE A 160 9.89 -8.98 -8.39
N GLY A 161 9.40 -9.17 -9.62
CA GLY A 161 9.26 -10.49 -10.23
C GLY A 161 10.58 -11.24 -10.31
N ASP A 162 11.64 -10.58 -10.77
CA ASP A 162 12.99 -11.15 -10.83
C ASP A 162 13.49 -11.52 -9.43
N MET A 163 13.36 -10.62 -8.44
CA MET A 163 13.77 -10.88 -7.05
C MET A 163 13.01 -12.05 -6.42
N LEU A 164 11.70 -12.10 -6.62
CA LEU A 164 10.85 -13.17 -6.12
C LEU A 164 11.26 -14.52 -6.71
N TYR A 165 11.49 -14.56 -8.04
CA TYR A 165 11.93 -15.76 -8.72
C TYR A 165 13.30 -16.22 -8.20
N ASP A 166 14.29 -15.32 -8.21
CA ASP A 166 15.66 -15.60 -7.79
C ASP A 166 15.75 -16.08 -6.35
N GLN A 167 14.94 -15.51 -5.44
CA GLN A 167 15.02 -15.82 -4.02
C GLN A 167 14.27 -17.11 -3.63
N PHE A 168 13.13 -17.41 -4.28
CA PHE A 168 12.22 -18.45 -3.78
C PHE A 168 11.94 -19.60 -4.75
N PHE A 169 12.30 -19.45 -6.04
CA PHE A 169 11.94 -20.38 -7.10
C PHE A 169 13.11 -20.81 -7.99
N ALA A 170 14.20 -20.04 -8.04
CA ALA A 170 15.41 -20.44 -8.75
C ALA A 170 16.01 -21.73 -8.15
N PRO A 171 16.60 -22.60 -9.00
CA PRO A 171 17.12 -23.90 -8.60
C PRO A 171 18.41 -23.84 -7.76
#